data_AF-A0A403MQ54-F1
#
_entry.id   AF-A0A403MQ54-F1
#
_cell.length_a   1.000
_cell.length_b   1.000
_cell.length_c   1.000
_cell.angle_alpha   90.00
_cell.angle_beta   90.00
_cell.angle_gamma   90.00
#
_symmetry.space_group_name_H-M   'P 1'
#
loop_
_entity.id
_entity.type
_entity.pdbx_description
1 polymer ?
#
loop_
_entity_poly.entity_id
_entity_poly.type
_entity_poly.pdbx_seq_one_letter_code
_entity_poly.pdbx_strand_id
1 'polypeptide(L)' 'FFGSDGGGDSAAVMYSLIGSCKLNGIEPKAWLRYVISVINTKPAKRVKELLSWNVTLPVN' A
#
# COMPACT_ATOMS: atom_id res chain seq x y z
N PHE A 1 8.64 -4.20 -19.13
CA PHE A 1 8.69 -3.63 -17.76
C PHE A 1 8.97 -2.13 -17.80
N PHE A 2 10.06 -1.67 -18.41
CA PHE A 2 10.20 -0.27 -18.86
C PHE A 2 9.76 -0.22 -20.33
N GLY A 3 8.74 0.56 -20.69
CA GLY A 3 8.31 0.76 -22.09
C GLY A 3 6.98 0.14 -22.54
N SER A 4 6.15 -0.40 -21.65
CA SER A 4 4.71 -0.55 -21.90
C SER A 4 3.95 0.40 -20.99
N ASP A 5 2.83 0.96 -21.43
CA ASP A 5 2.01 1.87 -20.62
C ASP A 5 1.73 1.25 -19.23
N GLY A 6 1.33 -0.02 -19.20
CA GLY A 6 1.10 -0.74 -17.94
C GLY A 6 2.36 -1.00 -17.08
N GLY A 7 3.57 -1.00 -17.66
CA GLY A 7 4.81 -1.19 -16.93
C GLY A 7 5.29 0.07 -16.21
N GLY A 8 5.15 1.23 -16.87
CA GLY A 8 5.41 2.54 -16.25
C GLY A 8 4.40 2.84 -15.14
N ASP A 9 3.12 2.58 -15.39
CA ASP A 9 2.04 2.78 -14.42
C ASP A 9 2.22 1.89 -13.18
N SER A 10 2.55 0.62 -13.36
CA SER A 10 2.80 -0.30 -12.25
C SER A 10 3.99 0.17 -11.39
N ALA A 11 5.06 0.64 -12.03
CA ALA A 11 6.20 1.19 -11.30
C ALA A 11 5.83 2.48 -10.54
N ALA A 12 5.08 3.39 -11.17
CA ALA A 12 4.62 4.63 -10.53
C ALA A 12 3.73 4.36 -9.31
N VAL A 13 2.82 3.38 -9.40
CA VAL A 13 1.99 2.94 -8.26
C VAL A 13 2.86 2.39 -7.13
N MET A 14 3.83 1.53 -7.44
CA MET A 14 4.75 0.98 -6.44
C MET A 14 5.60 2.07 -5.77
N TYR A 15 6.15 3.01 -6.54
CA TYR A 15 6.92 4.13 -5.99
C TYR A 15 6.07 5.03 -5.10
N SER A 16 4.84 5.33 -5.51
CA SER A 16 3.89 6.13 -4.72
C SER A 16 3.51 5.46 -3.40
N LEU A 17 3.31 4.13 -3.42
CA LEU A 17 3.07 3.32 -2.23
C LEU A 17 4.25 3.38 -1.26
N ILE A 18 5.47 3.13 -1.77
CA ILE A 18 6.69 3.15 -0.95
C ILE A 18 6.90 4.54 -0.34
N GLY A 19 6.75 5.60 -1.14
CA GLY A 19 6.86 6.98 -0.68
C GLY A 19 5.85 7.30 0.42
N SER A 20 4.59 6.93 0.22
CA SER A 20 3.52 7.15 1.21
C SER A 20 3.78 6.41 2.52
N CYS A 21 4.22 5.15 2.47
CA CYS A 21 4.56 4.38 3.67
C CYS A 21 5.73 5.00 4.44
N LYS A 22 6.79 5.40 3.73
CA LYS A 22 7.97 6.07 4.32
C LYS A 22 7.59 7.40 5.01
N LEU A 23 6.75 8.22 4.38
CA LEU A 23 6.28 9.48 4.96
C LEU A 23 5.48 9.28 6.25
N ASN A 24 4.88 8.10 6.43
CA ASN A 24 4.12 7.74 7.64
C ASN A 24 4.94 6.88 8.62
N GLY A 25 6.23 6.67 8.39
CA GLY A 25 7.08 5.85 9.26
C GLY A 25 6.73 4.36 9.26
N ILE A 26 6.03 3.87 8.23
CA ILE A 26 5.60 2.48 8.11
C ILE A 26 6.48 1.73 7.11
N GLU A 27 6.85 0.51 7.47
CA GLU A 27 7.57 -0.40 6.56
C GLU A 27 6.64 -0.80 5.39
N PRO A 28 6.99 -0.48 4.12
CA PRO A 28 6.09 -0.67 2.98
C PRO A 28 5.63 -2.12 2.77
N LYS A 29 6.50 -3.11 3.01
CA LYS A 29 6.18 -4.52 2.82
C LYS A 29 5.23 -5.04 3.89
N ALA A 30 5.39 -4.63 5.14
CA ALA A 30 4.48 -4.94 6.25
C ALA A 30 3.10 -4.35 5.98
N TRP A 31 3.04 -3.09 5.50
CA TRP A 31 1.79 -2.46 5.10
C TRP A 31 1.10 -3.21 3.96
N LEU A 32 1.81 -3.51 2.88
CA LEU A 32 1.24 -4.24 1.74
C LEU A 32 0.74 -5.63 2.14
N ARG A 33 1.49 -6.35 2.98
CA ARG A 33 1.09 -7.67 3.50
C ARG A 33 -0.18 -7.56 4.34
N TYR A 34 -0.26 -6.56 5.22
CA TYR A 34 -1.45 -6.31 6.01
C TYR A 34 -2.66 -6.03 5.11
N VAL A 35 -2.55 -5.08 4.17
CA VAL A 35 -3.63 -4.71 3.25
C VAL A 35 -4.14 -5.93 2.49
N ILE A 36 -3.25 -6.72 1.86
CA ILE A 36 -3.64 -7.93 1.12
C ILE A 36 -4.37 -8.94 2.02
N SER A 37 -3.97 -9.06 3.30
CA SER A 37 -4.61 -10.00 4.23
C SER A 37 -6.04 -9.62 4.63
N VAL A 38 -6.42 -8.34 4.54
CA VAL A 38 -7.73 -7.83 5.01
C VAL A 38 -8.58 -7.18 3.92
N ILE A 39 -8.06 -6.97 2.72
CA ILE A 39 -8.76 -6.22 1.66
C ILE A 39 -10.08 -6.91 1.25
N ASN A 40 -10.09 -8.25 1.21
CA ASN A 40 -11.27 -9.03 0.82
C ASN A 40 -12.31 -9.17 1.95
N THR A 41 -11.99 -8.75 3.17
CA THR A 41 -12.91 -8.86 4.32
C THR A 41 -13.62 -7.54 4.62
N LYS A 42 -13.24 -6.45 3.95
CA LYS A 42 -13.79 -5.11 4.18
C LYS A 42 -14.75 -4.69 3.05
N PRO A 43 -15.92 -4.09 3.37
CA PRO A 43 -16.73 -3.42 2.37
C PRO A 43 -15.95 -2.30 1.68
N ALA A 44 -16.17 -2.10 0.37
CA ALA A 44 -15.43 -1.12 -0.44
C ALA A 44 -15.39 0.30 0.17
N LYS A 45 -16.47 0.72 0.84
CA LYS A 45 -16.56 2.02 1.55
C LYS A 45 -15.54 2.20 2.67
N ARG A 46 -14.95 1.11 3.18
CA ARG A 46 -14.00 1.07 4.30
C ARG A 46 -12.55 0.88 3.85
N VAL A 47 -12.27 0.78 2.55
CA VAL A 47 -10.89 0.64 2.03
C VAL A 47 -10.00 1.83 2.45
N LYS A 48 -10.57 3.03 2.59
CA LYS A 48 -9.84 4.20 3.10
C LYS A 48 -9.21 4.00 4.50
N GLU A 49 -9.74 3.08 5.30
CA GLU A 49 -9.18 2.75 6.62
C GLU A 49 -7.85 1.99 6.51
N LEU A 50 -7.54 1.44 5.33
CA LEU A 50 -6.30 0.71 5.08
C LEU A 50 -5.14 1.61 4.66
N LEU A 51 -5.38 2.92 4.47
CA LEU A 51 -4.33 3.88 4.10
C LEU A 51 -3.23 3.91 5.16
N SER A 52 -1.99 4.19 4.73
CA SER A 52 -0.81 4.11 5.61
C SER A 52 -0.91 4.99 6.86
N TRP A 53 -1.60 6.13 6.81
CA TRP A 53 -1.80 6.99 7.99
C TRP A 53 -2.93 6.56 8.93
N ASN A 54 -3.73 5.56 8.55
CA ASN A 54 -4.87 5.08 9.33
C ASN A 54 -4.59 3.75 10.06
N VAL A 55 -3.43 3.14 9.83
CA VAL A 55 -3.08 1.82 10.37
C VAL A 55 -1.89 1.91 11.30
N THR A 56 -1.97 1.20 12.43
CA THR A 56 -0.84 1.00 13.33
C THR A 56 -0.43 -0.46 13.22
N LEU A 57 0.72 -0.70 12.61
CA LEU A 57 1.25 -2.05 12.43
C LEU A 57 2.28 -2.33 13.54
N PRO A 58 2.24 -3.51 14.17
CA PRO A 58 3.31 -3.91 15.08
C PRO A 58 4.63 -3.99 14.29
N VAL A 59 5.67 -3.37 14.83
CA VAL A 59 7.04 -3.56 14.35
C VAL A 59 7.46 -4.94 14.85
N ASN A 60 7.76 -5.85 13.92
CA ASN A 60 8.24 -7.19 14.24
C ASN A 60 9.76 -7.19 14.45
#